data_AF-A0A6P0WTB7-F1
#
_entry.id   AF-A0A6P0WTB7-F1
#
_cell.length_a   1.000
_cell.length_b   1.000
_cell.length_c   1.000
_cell.angle_alpha   90.00
_cell.angle_beta   90.00
_cell.angle_gamma   90.00
#
_symmetry.space_group_name_H-M   'P 1'
#
loop_
_entity.id
_entity.type
_entity.pdbx_description
1 polymer ?
#
loop_
_entity_poly.entity_id
_entity_poly.type
_entity_poly.pdbx_seq_one_letter_code
_entity_poly.pdbx_strand_id
1 'polypeptide(L)'
;MSLPITKELKHTSLQLLQEYQQSNSAEIRNQLVQLNFGLVRKEAHHWVNQCSESYEDLLQVGCIGLIRAIERFNTSRGSAFSSFALPYIRGEIQHYLRDRSYSVRIPRRWLALRQQSVAITQKLRIKLNRQPTDSEVAAA
;
A
#
# COMPACT_ATOMS: atom_id res chain seq x y z
N MET A 1 8.17 -23.37 20.76
CA MET A 1 8.53 -22.62 21.98
C MET A 1 9.44 -21.46 21.57
N SER A 2 8.88 -20.36 21.02
CA SER A 2 9.63 -19.31 20.30
C SER A 2 9.02 -17.91 20.50
N LEU A 3 8.64 -17.58 21.74
CA LEU A 3 7.98 -16.32 22.10
C LEU A 3 8.83 -15.20 22.75
N PRO A 4 10.13 -15.36 23.14
CA PRO A 4 10.87 -14.25 23.78
C PRO A 4 11.41 -13.20 22.80
N ILE A 5 11.93 -13.63 21.64
CA ILE A 5 12.61 -12.76 20.65
C ILE A 5 11.69 -11.66 20.12
N THR A 6 10.43 -11.99 19.88
CA THR A 6 9.44 -11.05 19.33
C THR A 6 9.07 -9.94 20.31
N LYS A 7 9.21 -10.18 21.62
CA LYS A 7 8.86 -9.21 22.67
C LYS A 7 9.97 -8.18 22.83
N GLU A 8 11.23 -8.62 22.78
CA GLU A 8 12.41 -7.75 22.79
C GLU A 8 12.44 -6.84 21.55
N LEU A 9 12.25 -7.39 20.35
CA LEU A 9 12.24 -6.61 19.11
C LEU A 9 11.15 -5.53 19.10
N LYS A 10 9.96 -5.82 19.65
CA LYS A 10 8.88 -4.84 19.79
C LYS A 10 9.24 -3.71 20.75
N HIS A 11 9.90 -4.04 21.86
CA HIS A 11 10.35 -3.07 22.84
C HIS A 11 11.41 -2.14 22.23
N THR A 12 12.42 -2.70 21.55
CA THR A 12 13.46 -1.94 20.85
C THR A 12 12.87 -1.02 19.78
N SER A 13 11.91 -1.52 18.98
CA SER A 13 11.25 -0.71 17.95
C SER A 13 10.48 0.48 18.53
N LEU A 14 9.80 0.30 19.67
CA LEU A 14 9.07 1.38 20.32
C LEU A 14 10.01 2.45 20.91
N GLN A 15 11.12 2.03 21.51
CA GLN A 15 12.13 2.96 22.02
C GLN A 15 12.74 3.82 20.90
N LEU A 16 13.12 3.19 19.79
CA LEU A 16 13.65 3.91 18.63
C LEU A 16 12.62 4.86 18.02
N LEU A 17 11.32 4.50 18.01
CA LEU A 17 10.26 5.41 17.56
C LEU A 17 10.12 6.64 18.47
N GLN A 18 10.25 6.48 19.79
CA GLN A 18 10.24 7.61 20.73
C GLN A 18 11.47 8.52 20.54
N GLU A 19 12.65 7.93 20.37
CA GLU A 19 13.88 8.67 20.12
C GLU A 19 13.85 9.42 18.78
N TYR A 20 13.27 8.80 17.75
CA TYR A 20 13.05 9.44 16.46
C TYR A 20 12.11 10.65 16.57
N GLN A 21 11.05 10.57 17.37
CA GLN A 21 10.12 11.69 17.57
C GLN A 21 10.77 12.91 18.22
N GLN A 22 11.85 12.72 18.99
CA GLN A 22 12.59 13.80 19.65
C GLN A 22 13.73 14.35 18.78
N SER A 23 14.49 13.46 18.14
CA SER A 23 15.72 13.81 17.41
C SER A 23 15.50 14.08 15.92
N ASN A 24 14.46 13.50 15.33
CA ASN A 24 14.21 13.44 13.88
C ASN A 24 15.44 12.96 13.09
N SER A 25 16.27 12.09 13.69
CA SER A 25 17.52 11.61 13.11
C SER A 25 17.28 10.63 11.94
N ALA A 26 17.95 10.89 10.82
CA ALA A 26 17.91 10.01 9.66
C ALA A 26 18.50 8.61 9.97
N GLU A 27 19.46 8.53 10.88
CA GLU A 27 20.09 7.27 11.29
C GLU A 27 19.08 6.36 12.00
N ILE A 28 18.32 6.92 12.95
CA ILE A 28 17.27 6.20 13.68
C ILE A 28 16.16 5.78 12.72
N ARG A 29 15.76 6.66 11.79
CA ARG A 29 14.80 6.30 10.74
C ARG A 29 15.28 5.10 9.93
N ASN A 30 16.55 5.09 9.54
CA ASN A 30 17.13 3.98 8.78
C ASN A 30 17.12 2.68 9.58
N GLN A 31 17.45 2.72 10.87
CA GLN A 31 17.35 1.55 11.76
C GLN A 31 15.91 1.04 11.88
N LEU A 32 14.94 1.94 12.07
CA LEU A 32 13.51 1.60 12.11
C LEU A 32 13.04 0.97 10.79
N VAL A 33 13.50 1.47 9.64
CA VAL A 33 13.22 0.86 8.33
C VAL A 33 13.78 -0.55 8.28
N GLN A 34 15.04 -0.78 8.68
CA GLN A 34 15.66 -2.11 8.65
C GLN A 34 14.92 -3.11 9.55
N LEU A 35 14.57 -2.72 10.78
CA LEU A 35 13.83 -3.55 11.72
C LEU A 35 12.46 -3.97 11.19
N ASN A 36 11.78 -3.07 10.47
CA ASN A 36 10.42 -3.27 9.98
C ASN A 36 10.35 -3.68 8.50
N PHE A 37 11.50 -3.86 7.83
CA PHE A 37 11.58 -4.19 6.40
C PHE A 37 10.83 -5.49 6.05
N GLY A 38 10.71 -6.42 7.01
CA GLY A 38 9.92 -7.63 6.84
C GLY A 38 8.44 -7.38 6.50
N LEU A 39 7.85 -6.27 6.97
CA LEU A 39 6.49 -5.86 6.62
C LEU A 39 6.38 -5.52 5.13
N VAL A 40 7.39 -4.81 4.61
CA VAL A 40 7.47 -4.42 3.20
C VAL A 40 7.65 -5.66 2.32
N ARG A 41 8.57 -6.57 2.67
CA ARG A 41 8.75 -7.84 1.95
C ARG A 41 7.46 -8.64 1.85
N LYS A 42 6.73 -8.76 2.97
CA LYS A 42 5.46 -9.49 3.00
C LYS A 42 4.44 -8.88 2.04
N GLU A 43 4.30 -7.56 2.03
CA GLU A 43 3.33 -6.88 1.18
C GLU A 43 3.77 -6.90 -0.30
N ALA A 44 5.06 -6.67 -0.60
CA ALA A 44 5.59 -6.78 -1.96
C ALA A 44 5.39 -8.18 -2.56
N HIS A 45 5.63 -9.25 -1.79
CA HIS A 45 5.36 -10.63 -2.22
C HIS A 45 3.87 -10.90 -2.47
N HIS A 46 2.97 -10.23 -1.76
CA HIS A 46 1.53 -10.35 -2.03
C HIS A 46 1.17 -9.76 -3.40
N TRP A 47 1.77 -8.61 -3.77
CA TRP A 47 1.45 -7.89 -4.99
C TRP A 47 2.15 -8.43 -6.24
N VAL A 48 3.36 -8.99 -6.13
CA VAL A 48 4.12 -9.47 -7.31
C VAL A 48 3.35 -10.54 -8.10
N ASN A 49 2.50 -11.33 -7.44
CA ASN A 49 1.66 -12.35 -8.11
C ASN A 49 0.37 -11.77 -8.73
N GLN A 50 0.10 -10.47 -8.56
CA GLN A 50 -1.12 -9.79 -9.00
C GLN A 50 -0.86 -8.69 -10.03
N CYS A 51 0.41 -8.40 -10.34
CA CYS A 51 0.82 -7.37 -11.30
C CYS A 51 2.05 -7.82 -12.10
N SER A 52 2.36 -7.07 -13.16
CA SER A 52 3.54 -7.30 -14.01
C SER A 52 4.80 -6.54 -13.55
N GLU A 53 4.73 -5.81 -12.44
CA GLU A 53 5.87 -5.04 -11.93
C GLU A 53 6.89 -5.92 -11.20
N SER A 54 8.15 -5.47 -11.20
CA SER A 54 9.24 -6.18 -10.51
C SER A 54 9.04 -6.18 -9.00
N TYR A 55 9.41 -7.28 -8.35
CA TYR A 55 9.45 -7.35 -6.88
C TYR A 55 10.33 -6.25 -6.26
N GLU A 56 11.44 -5.89 -6.92
CA GLU A 56 12.35 -4.85 -6.45
C GLU A 56 11.69 -3.46 -6.45
N ASP A 57 10.92 -3.15 -7.50
CA ASP A 57 10.17 -1.90 -7.59
C ASP A 57 9.10 -1.83 -6.50
N LEU A 58 8.37 -2.93 -6.29
CA LEU A 58 7.38 -3.04 -5.21
C LEU A 58 8.00 -2.87 -3.83
N LEU A 59 9.19 -3.45 -3.60
CA LEU A 59 9.94 -3.25 -2.37
C LEU A 59 10.32 -1.79 -2.17
N GLN A 60 10.85 -1.14 -3.20
CA GLN A 60 11.30 0.25 -3.11
C GLN A 60 10.12 1.19 -2.79
N VAL A 61 9.01 1.03 -3.50
CA VAL A 61 7.79 1.79 -3.26
C VAL A 61 7.22 1.50 -1.87
N GLY A 62 7.18 0.23 -1.47
CA GLY A 62 6.73 -0.15 -0.14
C GLY A 62 7.62 0.43 0.97
N CYS A 63 8.93 0.59 0.74
CA CYS A 63 9.83 1.27 1.66
C CYS A 63 9.51 2.75 1.82
N ILE A 64 9.10 3.44 0.74
CA ILE A 64 8.61 4.83 0.83
C ILE A 64 7.37 4.88 1.74
N GLY A 65 6.46 3.91 1.62
CA GLY A 65 5.30 3.80 2.48
C GLY A 65 5.66 3.56 3.95
N LEU A 66 6.64 2.70 4.21
CA LEU A 66 7.15 2.46 5.56
C LEU A 66 7.79 3.73 6.16
N ILE A 67 8.60 4.47 5.39
CA ILE A 67 9.20 5.74 5.82
C ILE A 67 8.11 6.74 6.22
N ARG A 68 7.08 6.92 5.38
CA ARG A 68 5.94 7.80 5.68
C ARG A 68 5.19 7.35 6.93
N ALA A 69 5.08 6.04 7.16
CA ALA A 69 4.47 5.51 8.38
C ALA A 69 5.31 5.84 9.61
N ILE A 70 6.65 5.70 9.55
CA ILE A 70 7.55 6.07 10.65
C ILE A 70 7.41 7.57 10.97
N GLU A 71 7.43 8.42 9.95
CA GLU A 71 7.32 9.87 10.09
C GLU A 71 6.00 10.34 10.72
N ARG A 72 4.91 9.58 10.53
CA ARG A 72 3.56 9.95 11.00
C ARG A 72 3.09 9.18 12.23
N PHE A 73 3.83 8.16 12.65
CA PHE A 73 3.40 7.32 13.75
C PHE A 73 3.46 8.10 15.07
N ASN A 74 2.40 7.95 15.88
CA ASN A 74 2.35 8.53 17.19
C ASN A 74 2.28 7.44 18.27
N THR A 75 3.37 7.32 19.03
CA THR A 75 3.55 6.37 20.13
C THR A 75 2.51 6.52 21.24
N SER A 76 1.90 7.69 21.42
CA SER A 76 0.88 7.92 22.46
C SER A 76 -0.49 7.31 22.16
N ARG A 77 -0.74 6.89 20.91
CA ARG A 77 -2.06 6.39 20.47
C ARG A 77 -2.31 4.90 20.76
N GLY A 78 -1.38 4.20 21.43
CA GLY A 78 -1.56 2.83 21.93
C GLY A 78 -1.64 1.71 20.86
N SER A 79 -1.66 2.04 19.57
CA SER A 79 -1.69 1.07 18.47
C SER A 79 -0.32 0.48 18.19
N ALA A 80 -0.24 -0.81 17.89
CA ALA A 80 1.01 -1.42 17.41
C ALA A 80 1.47 -0.78 16.10
N PHE A 81 2.76 -0.44 16.00
CA PHE A 81 3.33 0.19 14.80
C PHE A 81 3.03 -0.58 13.51
N SER A 82 3.13 -1.92 13.54
CA SER A 82 2.82 -2.77 12.37
C SER A 82 1.39 -2.57 11.84
N SER A 83 0.41 -2.40 12.73
CA SER A 83 -0.98 -2.18 12.35
C SER A 83 -1.19 -0.82 11.69
N PHE A 84 -0.40 0.17 12.10
CA PHE A 84 -0.39 1.50 11.48
C PHE A 84 0.37 1.52 10.15
N ALA A 85 1.50 0.83 10.06
CA ALA A 85 2.39 0.87 8.89
C ALA A 85 1.83 0.11 7.68
N LEU A 86 1.14 -1.01 7.89
CA LEU A 86 0.64 -1.85 6.79
C LEU A 86 -0.27 -1.10 5.80
N PRO A 87 -1.28 -0.31 6.24
CA PRO A 87 -2.07 0.51 5.33
C PRO A 87 -1.25 1.52 4.50
N TYR A 88 -0.19 2.10 5.07
CA TYR A 88 0.69 3.03 4.36
C TYR A 88 1.51 2.30 3.28
N ILE A 89 2.14 1.18 3.64
CA ILE A 89 2.93 0.37 2.71
C ILE A 89 2.07 -0.10 1.54
N ARG A 90 0.90 -0.68 1.84
CA ARG A 90 -0.06 -1.15 0.83
C ARG A 90 -0.56 0.00 -0.04
N GLY A 91 -0.87 1.15 0.59
CA GLY A 91 -1.34 2.33 -0.11
C GLY A 91 -0.35 2.84 -1.15
N GLU A 92 0.93 2.96 -0.78
CA GLU A 92 1.98 3.39 -1.73
C GLU A 92 2.13 2.41 -2.89
N ILE A 93 2.16 1.10 -2.62
CA ILE A 93 2.23 0.07 -3.67
C ILE A 93 1.04 0.18 -4.62
N GLN A 94 -0.18 0.27 -4.09
CA GLN A 94 -1.39 0.41 -4.92
C GLN A 94 -1.40 1.71 -5.73
N HIS A 95 -0.90 2.82 -5.17
CA HIS A 95 -0.76 4.08 -5.87
C HIS A 95 0.23 3.97 -7.04
N TYR A 96 1.40 3.38 -6.80
CA TYR A 96 2.41 3.13 -7.83
C TYR A 96 1.86 2.26 -8.95
N LEU A 97 1.27 1.11 -8.59
CA LEU A 97 0.70 0.19 -9.57
C LEU A 97 -0.33 0.89 -10.44
N ARG A 98 -1.23 1.67 -9.85
CA ARG A 98 -2.27 2.40 -10.61
C ARG A 98 -1.68 3.42 -11.58
N ASP A 99 -0.63 4.12 -11.17
CA ASP A 99 0.00 5.16 -12.00
C ASP A 99 0.90 4.55 -13.10
N ARG A 100 1.35 3.28 -12.96
CA ARG A 100 2.19 2.54 -13.93
C ARG A 100 1.49 1.45 -14.75
N SER A 101 0.26 1.07 -14.41
CA SER A 101 -0.51 -0.03 -15.05
C SER A 101 -0.74 0.11 -16.57
N TYR A 102 -0.46 1.27 -17.16
CA TYR A 102 -0.74 1.56 -18.56
C TYR A 102 0.54 1.99 -19.27
N SER A 103 0.80 1.44 -20.45
CA SER A 103 1.94 1.81 -21.31
C SER A 103 1.97 3.31 -21.65
N VAL A 104 0.83 3.98 -21.51
CA VAL A 104 0.69 5.43 -21.60
C VAL A 104 0.04 5.93 -20.31
N ARG A 105 0.55 7.00 -19.72
CA ARG A 105 -0.01 7.58 -18.50
C ARG A 105 -1.44 8.07 -18.74
N ILE A 106 -2.43 7.35 -18.21
CA ILE A 106 -3.84 7.74 -18.29
C ILE A 106 -4.21 8.59 -17.05
N PRO A 107 -4.82 9.78 -17.21
CA PRO A 107 -5.21 10.59 -16.05
C PRO A 107 -6.26 9.87 -15.18
N ARG A 108 -6.16 10.06 -13.85
CA ARG A 108 -6.96 9.33 -12.85
C ARG A 108 -8.48 9.38 -13.09
N ARG A 109 -8.99 10.52 -13.57
CA ARG A 109 -10.43 10.70 -13.88
C ARG A 109 -10.94 9.69 -14.91
N TRP A 110 -10.15 9.37 -15.93
CA TRP A 110 -10.53 8.44 -16.99
C TRP A 110 -10.54 6.98 -16.49
N LEU A 111 -9.60 6.62 -15.62
CA LEU A 111 -9.56 5.29 -15.00
C LEU A 111 -10.78 5.05 -14.11
N ALA A 112 -11.18 6.07 -13.34
CA ALA A 112 -12.39 6.01 -12.52
C ALA A 112 -13.65 5.86 -13.40
N LEU A 113 -13.75 6.62 -14.50
CA LEU A 113 -14.85 6.50 -15.47
C LEU A 113 -14.92 5.10 -16.07
N ARG A 114 -13.77 4.51 -16.45
CA ARG A 114 -13.70 3.15 -16.96
C ARG A 114 -14.19 2.12 -15.94
N GLN A 115 -13.77 2.23 -14.67
CA GLN A 115 -14.24 1.32 -13.62
C GLN A 115 -15.75 1.43 -13.40
N GLN A 116 -16.30 2.64 -13.43
CA GLN A 116 -17.76 2.86 -13.36
C GLN A 116 -18.47 2.22 -14.55
N SER A 117 -17.96 2.43 -15.77
CA SER A 117 -18.48 1.83 -16.99
C SER A 117 -18.50 0.30 -16.91
N VAL A 118 -17.44 -0.35 -16.42
CA VAL A 118 -17.42 -1.81 -16.25
C VAL A 118 -18.56 -2.30 -15.34
N ALA A 119 -18.79 -1.62 -14.21
CA ALA A 119 -19.87 -1.98 -13.29
C ALA A 119 -21.27 -1.78 -13.92
N ILE A 120 -21.46 -0.70 -14.69
CA ILE A 120 -22.72 -0.40 -15.41
C ILE A 120 -22.96 -1.44 -16.52
N THR A 121 -21.95 -1.74 -17.33
CA THR A 121 -22.01 -2.74 -18.39
C THR A 121 -22.40 -4.11 -17.85
N GLN A 122 -21.85 -4.52 -16.69
CA GLN A 122 -22.22 -5.77 -16.03
C GLN A 122 -23.71 -5.79 -15.65
N LYS A 123 -24.22 -4.70 -15.07
CA LYS A 123 -25.65 -4.58 -14.68
C LYS A 123 -26.57 -4.59 -15.90
N LEU A 124 -26.23 -3.85 -16.96
CA LEU A 124 -27.02 -3.80 -18.19
C LEU A 124 -27.03 -5.15 -18.91
N ARG A 125 -25.90 -5.87 -18.91
CA ARG A 125 -25.82 -7.20 -19.52
C ARG A 125 -26.80 -8.19 -18.88
N ILE A 126 -26.94 -8.15 -17.55
CA ILE A 126 -27.91 -8.97 -16.81
C ILE A 126 -29.34 -8.57 -17.18
N LYS A 127 -29.63 -7.26 -17.22
CA LYS A 127 -30.97 -6.74 -17.49
C LYS A 127 -31.44 -6.96 -18.93
N LEU A 128 -30.54 -6.80 -19.89
CA LEU A 128 -30.84 -6.89 -21.32
C LEU A 128 -30.69 -8.31 -21.88
N ASN A 129 -30.08 -9.22 -21.11
CA ASN A 129 -29.72 -10.57 -21.54
C ASN A 129 -28.91 -10.61 -22.87
N ARG A 130 -28.15 -9.53 -23.14
CA ARG A 130 -27.23 -9.37 -24.28
C ARG A 130 -26.12 -8.40 -23.92
N GLN A 131 -25.12 -8.25 -24.79
CA GLN A 131 -24.15 -7.17 -24.64
C GLN A 131 -24.84 -5.80 -24.85
N PRO A 132 -24.70 -4.85 -23.90
CA PRO A 132 -25.17 -3.48 -24.09
C PRO A 132 -24.28 -2.75 -25.11
N THR A 133 -24.88 -1.79 -25.80
CA THR A 133 -24.19 -0.88 -26.74
C THR A 133 -23.55 0.29 -25.99
N ASP A 134 -22.55 0.93 -26.59
CA ASP A 134 -21.85 2.08 -25.97
C ASP A 134 -22.82 3.23 -25.64
N SER A 135 -23.84 3.47 -26.46
CA SER A 135 -24.88 4.47 -26.18
C SER A 135 -25.75 4.12 -24.96
N GLU A 136 -26.05 2.83 -24.76
CA GLU A 136 -26.82 2.38 -23.59
C GLU A 136 -26.01 2.50 -22.30
N VAL A 137 -24.69 2.25 -22.37
CA VAL A 137 -23.78 2.43 -21.24
C VAL A 137 -23.58 3.91 -20.91
N ALA A 138 -23.51 4.78 -21.92
CA ALA A 138 -23.33 6.23 -21.73
C ALA A 138 -24.58 6.93 -21.15
N ALA A 139 -25.78 6.38 -21.39
CA ALA A 139 -27.04 6.94 -20.91
C ALA A 139 -27.41 6.54 -19.47
N ALA A 140 -26.69 5.59 -18.86
CA ALA A 140 -26.97 5.02 -17.54
C ALA A 140 -26.12 5.67 -16.43
#